data_AF-A0A538BHP5-F1
#
_entry.id   AF-A0A538BHP5-F1
#
_cell.length_a   1.000
_cell.length_b   1.000
_cell.length_c   1.000
_cell.angle_alpha   90.00
_cell.angle_beta   90.00
_cell.angle_gamma   90.00
#
_symmetry.space_group_name_H-M   'P 1'
#
loop_
_entity.id
_entity.type
_entity.pdbx_description
1 polymer ?
#
loop_
_entity_poly.entity_id
_entity_poly.type
_entity_poly.pdbx_seq_one_letter_code
_entity_poly.pdbx_strand_id
1 'polypeptide(L)'
;MQPLAGRRIWLVGIGGAGLSAYGVLARVWGAEVGGWDRNETPYLQPVRAAGIEVVVSPEPELRDGWEIVVSSAYPTVAGRSRAEFLAELVSLRRSIVVGGTHGKSTTTALIAFALRELGRDPAFVIGAEVPQLGGNAGTGEGWLVVEGDESDRTIELLRP
;
A
#
# COMPACT_ATOMS: atom_id res chain seq x y z
N MET A 1 -4.02 10.62 -13.60
CA MET A 1 -3.81 9.43 -14.49
C MET A 1 -4.30 8.21 -13.73
N GLN A 2 -5.00 7.27 -14.37
CA GLN A 2 -5.44 6.02 -13.73
C GLN A 2 -4.61 4.84 -14.26
N PRO A 3 -3.35 4.68 -13.79
CA PRO A 3 -2.43 3.70 -14.35
C PRO A 3 -2.85 2.24 -14.15
N LEU A 4 -3.82 1.98 -13.26
CA LEU A 4 -4.32 0.65 -12.97
C LEU A 4 -5.75 0.41 -13.47
N ALA A 5 -6.30 1.31 -14.31
CA ALA A 5 -7.63 1.17 -14.86
C ALA A 5 -7.83 -0.18 -15.59
N GLY A 6 -8.95 -0.85 -15.29
CA GLY A 6 -9.30 -2.14 -15.90
C GLY A 6 -8.66 -3.36 -15.24
N ARG A 7 -7.79 -3.18 -14.23
CA ARG A 7 -7.25 -4.29 -13.43
C ARG A 7 -8.16 -4.63 -12.25
N ARG A 8 -8.14 -5.90 -11.87
CA ARG A 8 -8.87 -6.44 -10.72
C ARG A 8 -7.85 -7.09 -9.79
N ILE A 9 -7.69 -6.54 -8.59
CA ILE A 9 -6.62 -6.91 -7.65
C ILE A 9 -7.24 -7.38 -6.34
N TRP A 10 -6.92 -8.60 -5.95
CA TRP A 10 -7.37 -9.21 -4.71
C TRP A 10 -6.22 -9.32 -3.72
N LEU A 11 -6.35 -8.64 -2.58
CA LEU A 11 -5.30 -8.55 -1.57
C LEU A 11 -5.53 -9.55 -0.44
N VAL A 12 -4.62 -10.50 -0.26
CA VAL A 12 -4.64 -11.48 0.82
C VAL A 12 -3.81 -10.97 2.00
N GLY A 13 -4.48 -10.71 3.12
CA GLY A 13 -3.93 -9.98 4.25
C GLY A 13 -4.05 -8.46 4.10
N ILE A 14 -5.18 -8.00 3.55
CA ILE A 14 -5.44 -6.56 3.29
C ILE A 14 -5.50 -5.72 4.57
N GLY A 15 -5.76 -6.33 5.73
CA GLY A 15 -5.80 -5.69 7.04
C GLY A 15 -4.42 -5.46 7.67
N GLY A 16 -3.32 -5.66 6.94
CA GLY A 16 -1.99 -5.25 7.38
C GLY A 16 -1.68 -3.78 7.07
N ALA A 17 -0.77 -3.17 7.84
CA ALA A 17 -0.39 -1.76 7.70
C ALA A 17 0.08 -1.35 6.29
N GLY A 18 0.75 -2.27 5.58
CA GLY A 18 1.23 -2.02 4.21
C GLY A 18 0.16 -2.27 3.14
N LEU A 19 -0.43 -3.47 3.11
CA LEU A 19 -1.36 -3.85 2.03
C LEU A 19 -2.67 -3.06 2.04
N SER A 20 -3.16 -2.64 3.21
CA SER A 20 -4.31 -1.74 3.31
C SER A 20 -4.06 -0.45 2.53
N ALA A 21 -2.93 0.20 2.77
CA ALA A 21 -2.51 1.42 2.10
C ALA A 21 -2.31 1.20 0.59
N TYR A 22 -1.69 0.08 0.19
CA TYR A 22 -1.48 -0.25 -1.22
C TYR A 22 -2.82 -0.48 -1.94
N GLY A 23 -3.79 -1.14 -1.29
CA GLY A 23 -5.12 -1.35 -1.83
C GLY A 23 -5.88 -0.06 -2.04
N VAL A 24 -5.86 0.84 -1.05
CA VAL A 24 -6.47 2.17 -1.16
C VAL A 24 -5.83 2.97 -2.30
N LEU A 25 -4.50 2.98 -2.40
CA LEU A 25 -3.79 3.66 -3.48
C LEU A 25 -4.15 3.08 -4.85
N ALA A 26 -4.16 1.74 -4.98
CA ALA A 26 -4.50 1.06 -6.21
C ALA A 26 -5.94 1.35 -6.67
N ARG A 27 -6.87 1.42 -5.72
CA ARG A 27 -8.27 1.78 -5.97
C ARG A 27 -8.42 3.20 -6.51
N VAL A 28 -7.68 4.16 -5.92
CA VAL A 28 -7.63 5.56 -6.40
C VAL A 28 -7.00 5.64 -7.79
N TRP A 29 -6.01 4.80 -8.07
CA TRP A 29 -5.33 4.72 -9.37
C TRP A 29 -6.10 3.92 -10.44
N GLY A 30 -7.34 3.52 -10.13
CA GLY A 30 -8.30 3.00 -11.11
C GLY A 30 -8.52 1.50 -11.10
N ALA A 31 -7.82 0.73 -10.24
CA ALA A 31 -8.10 -0.70 -10.12
C ALA A 31 -9.44 -0.97 -9.42
N GLU A 32 -10.10 -2.06 -9.80
CA GLU A 32 -11.06 -2.73 -8.94
C GLU A 32 -10.26 -3.48 -7.87
N VAL A 33 -10.48 -3.16 -6.60
CA VAL A 33 -9.74 -3.75 -5.49
C VAL A 33 -10.72 -4.41 -4.55
N GLY A 34 -10.35 -5.59 -4.08
CA GLY A 34 -10.98 -6.30 -2.98
C GLY A 34 -9.91 -6.99 -2.15
N GLY A 35 -10.30 -7.58 -1.04
CA GLY A 35 -9.34 -8.34 -0.27
C GLY A 35 -9.96 -9.22 0.79
N TRP A 36 -9.08 -10.02 1.38
CA TRP A 36 -9.37 -10.91 2.47
C TRP A 36 -8.43 -10.63 3.63
N ASP A 37 -8.93 -10.77 4.87
CA ASP A 37 -8.09 -10.90 6.05
C ASP A 37 -8.67 -11.96 7.00
N ARG A 38 -7.83 -12.49 7.90
CA ARG A 38 -8.26 -13.44 8.92
C ARG A 38 -9.04 -12.75 10.05
N ASN A 39 -8.64 -11.53 10.38
CA ASN A 39 -9.16 -10.82 11.55
C ASN A 39 -9.63 -9.42 11.18
N GLU A 40 -10.57 -8.88 11.96
CA GLU A 40 -10.83 -7.46 11.96
C GLU A 40 -9.61 -6.69 12.49
N THR A 41 -9.18 -5.67 11.75
CA THR A 41 -8.06 -4.80 12.14
C THR A 41 -8.44 -3.33 11.96
N PRO A 42 -7.78 -2.40 12.68
CA PRO A 42 -7.99 -0.96 12.48
C PRO A 42 -7.73 -0.52 11.02
N TYR A 43 -6.83 -1.20 10.32
CA TYR A 43 -6.47 -0.89 8.93
C TYR A 43 -7.59 -1.21 7.92
N LEU A 44 -8.58 -2.03 8.28
CA LEU A 44 -9.72 -2.31 7.41
C LEU A 44 -10.72 -1.16 7.32
N GLN A 45 -10.74 -0.26 8.31
CA GLN A 45 -11.62 0.90 8.31
C GLN A 45 -11.36 1.84 7.11
N PRO A 46 -10.11 2.33 6.87
CA PRO A 46 -9.84 3.17 5.70
C PRO A 46 -10.03 2.42 4.38
N VAL A 47 -9.77 1.11 4.33
CA VAL A 47 -10.01 0.27 3.15
C VAL A 47 -11.50 0.26 2.78
N ARG A 48 -12.37 -0.03 3.75
CA ARG A 48 -13.83 -0.01 3.54
C ARG A 48 -14.34 1.39 3.21
N ALA A 49 -13.80 2.42 3.85
CA ALA A 49 -14.14 3.82 3.55
C ALA A 49 -13.77 4.21 2.10
N ALA A 50 -12.73 3.59 1.52
CA ALA A 50 -12.37 3.73 0.11
C ALA A 50 -13.28 2.91 -0.85
N GLY A 51 -14.32 2.26 -0.33
CA GLY A 51 -15.27 1.45 -1.11
C GLY A 51 -14.69 0.13 -1.60
N ILE A 52 -13.67 -0.40 -0.92
CA ILE A 52 -13.05 -1.69 -1.21
C ILE A 52 -13.79 -2.78 -0.42
N GLU A 53 -14.19 -3.84 -1.12
CA GLU A 53 -14.79 -5.01 -0.50
C GLU A 53 -13.74 -5.76 0.33
N VAL A 54 -14.07 -6.09 1.58
CA VAL A 54 -13.22 -6.88 2.46
C VAL A 54 -13.99 -8.07 2.99
N VAL A 55 -13.45 -9.26 2.77
CA VAL A 55 -13.93 -10.51 3.38
C VAL A 55 -13.09 -10.81 4.61
N VAL A 56 -13.75 -11.15 5.72
CA VAL A 56 -13.07 -11.59 6.95
C VAL A 56 -13.51 -13.00 7.30
N SER A 57 -12.61 -13.97 7.20
CA SER A 57 -12.89 -15.38 7.49
C SER A 57 -11.61 -16.13 7.90
N PRO A 58 -11.69 -17.33 8.52
CA PRO A 58 -10.50 -18.00 9.06
C PRO A 58 -9.45 -18.41 8.00
N GLU A 59 -9.93 -18.81 6.82
CA GLU A 59 -9.13 -19.33 5.72
C GLU A 59 -9.06 -18.35 4.56
N PRO A 60 -7.90 -18.21 3.87
CA PRO A 60 -7.76 -17.32 2.72
C PRO A 60 -8.78 -17.61 1.63
N GLU A 61 -9.56 -16.60 1.27
CA GLU A 61 -10.45 -16.64 0.11
C GLU A 61 -9.76 -15.97 -1.08
N LEU A 62 -9.79 -16.65 -2.24
CA LEU A 62 -9.25 -16.16 -3.50
C LEU A 62 -10.39 -15.86 -4.48
N ARG A 63 -10.16 -14.96 -5.43
CA ARG A 63 -11.13 -14.64 -6.48
C ARG A 63 -10.61 -15.01 -7.85
N ASP A 64 -11.37 -15.85 -8.54
CA ASP A 64 -11.05 -16.29 -9.90
C ASP A 64 -11.03 -15.10 -10.87
N GLY A 65 -9.98 -15.05 -11.68
CA GLY A 65 -9.77 -13.97 -12.67
C GLY A 65 -9.28 -12.65 -12.09
N TRP A 66 -8.91 -12.61 -10.80
CA TRP A 66 -8.26 -11.45 -10.17
C TRP A 66 -6.77 -11.70 -10.01
N GLU A 67 -5.98 -10.63 -10.11
CA GLU A 67 -4.57 -10.68 -9.71
C GLU A 67 -4.47 -10.78 -8.19
N ILE A 68 -3.82 -11.84 -7.70
CA ILE A 68 -3.65 -12.06 -6.26
C ILE A 68 -2.35 -11.41 -5.79
N VAL A 69 -2.45 -10.52 -4.80
CA VAL A 69 -1.29 -9.98 -4.09
C VAL A 69 -1.33 -10.41 -2.63
N VAL A 70 -0.21 -10.91 -2.12
CA VAL A 70 -0.15 -11.65 -0.85
C VAL A 70 0.78 -10.98 0.16
N SER A 71 0.30 -10.87 1.40
CA SER A 71 1.09 -10.42 2.55
C SER A 71 2.20 -11.42 2.91
N SER A 72 3.29 -10.93 3.48
CA SER A 72 4.33 -11.80 4.06
C SER A 72 3.81 -12.69 5.21
N ALA A 73 2.67 -12.34 5.82
CA ALA A 73 2.01 -13.16 6.84
C ALA A 73 1.36 -14.44 6.29
N TYR A 74 1.13 -14.53 4.96
CA TYR A 74 0.45 -15.66 4.32
C TYR A 74 1.30 -16.26 3.19
N PRO A 75 2.56 -16.68 3.44
CA PRO A 75 3.52 -17.05 2.40
C PRO A 75 3.15 -18.33 1.62
N THR A 76 2.20 -19.12 2.11
CA THR A 76 1.72 -20.34 1.46
C THR A 76 0.64 -20.08 0.41
N VAL A 77 0.06 -18.88 0.37
CA VAL A 77 -0.95 -18.51 -0.62
C VAL A 77 -0.24 -18.13 -1.92
N ALA A 78 -0.64 -18.75 -3.02
CA ALA A 78 -0.07 -18.45 -4.33
C ALA A 78 -0.52 -17.06 -4.82
N GLY A 79 0.44 -16.25 -5.23
CA GLY A 79 0.20 -14.91 -5.76
C GLY A 79 1.48 -14.09 -5.80
N ARG A 80 1.34 -12.87 -6.29
CA ARG A 80 2.41 -11.89 -6.30
C ARG A 80 2.68 -11.40 -4.88
N SER A 81 3.94 -11.21 -4.53
CA SER A 81 4.29 -10.71 -3.19
C SER A 81 3.93 -9.24 -3.02
N ARG A 82 3.71 -8.85 -1.76
CA ARG A 82 3.60 -7.45 -1.34
C ARG A 82 4.73 -6.57 -1.88
N ALA A 83 5.97 -7.07 -1.85
CA ALA A 83 7.17 -6.34 -2.29
C ALA A 83 7.14 -6.05 -3.79
N GLU A 84 6.79 -7.06 -4.61
CA GLU A 84 6.64 -6.87 -6.05
C GLU A 84 5.52 -5.88 -6.39
N PHE A 85 4.42 -5.90 -5.63
CA PHE A 85 3.34 -4.95 -5.85
C PHE A 85 3.75 -3.51 -5.49
N LEU A 86 4.47 -3.31 -4.38
CA LEU A 86 5.04 -1.98 -4.06
C LEU A 86 5.99 -1.49 -5.17
N ALA A 87 6.83 -2.38 -5.72
CA ALA A 87 7.76 -2.02 -6.80
C ALA A 87 7.03 -1.53 -8.05
N GLU A 88 5.88 -2.12 -8.39
CA GLU A 88 5.02 -1.60 -9.45
C GLU A 88 4.41 -0.24 -9.08
N LEU A 89 3.87 -0.09 -7.87
CA LEU A 89 3.28 1.20 -7.47
C LEU A 89 4.32 2.34 -7.56
N VAL A 90 5.56 2.04 -7.17
CA VAL A 90 6.72 2.94 -7.30
C VAL A 90 7.07 3.22 -8.76
N SER A 91 7.02 2.24 -9.67
CA SER A 91 7.36 2.48 -11.08
C SER A 91 6.29 3.26 -11.85
N LEU A 92 5.03 3.25 -11.38
CA LEU A 92 3.92 3.95 -12.02
C LEU A 92 3.87 5.45 -11.73
N ARG A 93 4.68 5.93 -10.79
CA ARG A 93 4.61 7.33 -10.36
C ARG A 93 5.94 7.83 -9.83
N ARG A 94 6.28 9.08 -10.13
CA ARG A 94 7.48 9.73 -9.60
C ARG A 94 7.50 9.62 -8.07
N SER A 95 8.55 9.03 -7.53
CA SER A 95 8.53 8.62 -6.13
C SER A 95 9.79 9.03 -5.36
N ILE A 96 9.67 9.01 -4.04
CA ILE A 96 10.76 9.16 -3.08
C ILE A 96 10.70 7.93 -2.19
N VAL A 97 11.74 7.10 -2.29
CA VAL A 97 11.89 5.88 -1.48
C VAL A 97 12.92 6.14 -0.40
N VAL A 98 12.53 5.96 0.86
CA VAL A 98 13.40 6.15 2.01
C VAL A 98 13.88 4.80 2.52
N GLY A 99 15.16 4.49 2.25
CA GLY A 99 15.86 3.35 2.85
C GLY A 99 16.62 3.72 4.12
N GLY A 100 17.14 2.71 4.81
CA GLY A 100 18.04 2.79 5.96
C GLY A 100 17.64 1.86 7.10
N THR A 101 18.58 1.42 7.92
CA THR A 101 18.28 0.52 9.05
C THR A 101 17.38 1.16 10.10
N HIS A 102 17.49 2.48 10.31
CA HIS A 102 16.72 3.24 11.30
C HIS A 102 16.25 4.57 10.72
N GLY A 103 15.16 5.12 11.27
CA GLY A 103 14.67 6.45 10.93
C GLY A 103 13.87 6.54 9.62
N LYS A 104 13.60 5.41 8.93
CA LYS A 104 12.82 5.37 7.69
C LYS A 104 11.44 6.00 7.84
N SER A 105 10.64 5.50 8.79
CA SER A 105 9.28 5.98 8.98
C SER A 105 9.23 7.45 9.35
N THR A 106 10.09 7.90 10.28
CA THR A 106 10.18 9.32 10.65
C THR A 106 10.57 10.21 9.46
N THR A 107 11.56 9.79 8.68
CA THR A 107 12.04 10.56 7.52
C THR A 107 10.99 10.60 6.41
N THR A 108 10.34 9.46 6.14
CA THR A 108 9.22 9.35 5.18
C THR A 108 8.07 10.27 5.59
N ALA A 109 7.71 10.28 6.87
CA ALA A 109 6.69 11.16 7.42
C ALA A 109 7.04 12.64 7.27
N LEU A 110 8.29 13.03 7.57
CA LEU A 110 8.75 14.41 7.43
C LEU A 110 8.73 14.88 5.98
N ILE A 111 9.13 14.02 5.04
CA ILE A 111 9.09 14.32 3.59
C ILE A 111 7.64 14.50 3.12
N ALA A 112 6.76 13.55 3.45
CA ALA A 112 5.34 13.63 3.10
C ALA A 112 4.67 14.87 3.71
N PHE A 113 4.95 15.17 4.98
CA PHE A 113 4.45 16.38 5.65
C PHE A 113 4.93 17.64 4.95
N ALA A 114 6.24 17.79 4.71
CA ALA A 114 6.79 18.96 4.03
C ALA A 114 6.20 19.16 2.63
N LEU A 115 6.07 18.09 1.84
CA LEU A 115 5.45 18.16 0.51
C LEU A 115 3.99 18.63 0.59
N ARG A 116 3.23 18.14 1.58
CA ARG A 116 1.84 18.57 1.77
C ARG A 116 1.74 20.05 2.17
N GLU A 117 2.54 20.50 3.12
CA GLU A 117 2.58 21.92 3.54
C GLU A 117 3.02 22.86 2.40
N LEU A 118 3.82 22.34 1.46
CA LEU A 118 4.21 23.05 0.23
C LEU A 118 3.16 22.98 -0.88
N GLY A 119 1.97 22.42 -0.61
CA GLY A 119 0.89 22.30 -1.60
C GLY A 119 1.21 21.33 -2.74
N ARG A 120 2.11 20.36 -2.54
CA ARG A 120 2.53 19.38 -3.56
C ARG A 120 1.71 18.09 -3.54
N ASP A 121 0.70 18.01 -2.68
CA ASP A 121 -0.31 16.93 -2.61
C ASP A 121 0.27 15.51 -2.73
N PRO A 122 1.16 15.07 -1.81
CA PRO A 122 1.81 13.77 -1.93
C PRO A 122 0.85 12.60 -1.65
N ALA A 123 1.03 11.51 -2.39
CA ALA A 123 0.65 10.19 -1.91
C ALA A 123 1.76 9.64 -1.01
N PHE A 124 1.42 8.88 0.01
CA PHE A 124 2.43 8.29 0.90
C PHE A 124 1.95 6.99 1.54
N VAL A 125 2.91 6.13 1.90
CA VAL A 125 2.69 4.94 2.74
C VAL A 125 3.81 4.86 3.78
N ILE A 126 3.40 4.89 5.05
CA ILE A 126 4.28 4.93 6.21
C ILE A 126 3.92 3.73 7.11
N GLY A 127 4.93 3.09 7.68
CA GLY A 127 4.79 1.91 8.54
C GLY A 127 4.21 2.20 9.93
N ALA A 128 3.87 3.47 10.22
CA ALA A 128 3.31 3.91 11.48
C ALA A 128 2.31 5.06 11.26
N GLU A 129 1.37 5.20 12.19
CA GLU A 129 0.42 6.31 12.24
C GLU A 129 1.12 7.66 12.36
N VAL A 130 0.71 8.63 11.53
CA VAL A 130 1.22 9.99 11.57
C VAL A 130 0.03 10.96 11.73
N PRO A 131 -0.32 11.34 12.97
CA PRO A 131 -1.51 12.17 13.23
C PRO A 131 -1.54 13.49 12.46
N GLN A 132 -0.38 14.13 12.29
CA GLN A 132 -0.24 15.35 11.50
C GLN A 132 -0.63 15.13 10.03
N LEU A 133 -0.42 13.92 9.51
CA LEU A 133 -0.80 13.51 8.15
C LEU A 133 -2.24 12.97 8.07
N GLY A 134 -2.92 12.80 9.20
CA GLY A 134 -4.26 12.21 9.27
C GLY A 134 -4.28 10.69 9.13
N GLY A 135 -3.12 10.02 9.19
CA GLY A 135 -3.01 8.58 9.02
C GLY A 135 -1.60 8.13 8.66
N ASN A 136 -1.43 6.83 8.44
CA ASN A 136 -0.20 6.23 7.91
C ASN A 136 -0.15 6.19 6.36
N ALA A 137 -1.24 6.56 5.68
CA ALA A 137 -1.33 6.57 4.22
C ALA A 137 -2.10 7.77 3.69
N GLY A 138 -1.74 8.22 2.49
CA GLY A 138 -2.40 9.32 1.78
C GLY A 138 -2.42 9.09 0.28
N THR A 139 -3.45 9.63 -0.38
CA THR A 139 -3.80 9.32 -1.78
C THR A 139 -3.68 10.51 -2.74
N GLY A 140 -2.87 11.51 -2.40
CA GLY A 140 -2.69 12.71 -3.23
C GLY A 140 -2.22 12.42 -4.67
N GLU A 141 -2.17 13.44 -5.52
CA GLU A 141 -1.85 13.35 -6.96
C GLU A 141 -0.40 13.75 -7.34
N GLY A 142 0.39 14.27 -6.39
CA GLY A 142 1.80 14.63 -6.55
C GLY A 142 2.82 13.47 -6.49
N TRP A 143 3.82 13.56 -5.62
CA TRP A 143 4.83 12.50 -5.46
C TRP A 143 4.28 11.31 -4.67
N LEU A 144 4.81 10.10 -4.92
CA LEU A 144 4.64 8.97 -4.01
C LEU A 144 5.82 8.91 -3.03
N VAL A 145 5.56 8.92 -1.71
CA VAL A 145 6.61 8.84 -0.68
C VAL A 145 6.43 7.54 0.12
N VAL A 146 7.42 6.65 0.09
CA VAL A 146 7.31 5.33 0.72
C VAL A 146 8.60 4.91 1.42
N GLU A 147 8.45 4.02 2.38
CA GLU A 147 9.58 3.31 2.99
C GLU A 147 10.08 2.21 2.04
N GLY A 148 11.40 2.15 1.85
CA GLY A 148 12.08 1.00 1.26
C GLY A 148 12.70 0.18 2.37
N ASP A 149 12.20 -1.04 2.61
CA ASP A 149 12.75 -1.91 3.65
C ASP A 149 13.83 -2.83 3.07
N GLU A 150 15.00 -2.81 3.71
CA GLU A 150 16.14 -3.68 3.40
C GLU A 150 15.91 -5.10 3.92
N SER A 151 15.17 -5.26 5.02
CA SER A 151 15.04 -6.53 5.74
C SER A 151 14.20 -7.56 4.98
N ASP A 152 13.21 -7.08 4.22
CA ASP A 152 12.38 -7.90 3.33
C ASP A 152 12.80 -7.78 1.86
N ARG A 153 13.97 -7.16 1.61
CA ARG A 153 14.59 -6.92 0.29
C ARG A 153 13.72 -6.14 -0.68
N THR A 154 12.66 -5.47 -0.21
CA THR A 154 11.78 -4.70 -1.08
C THR A 154 12.55 -3.61 -1.82
N ILE A 155 13.53 -2.99 -1.15
CA ILE A 155 14.33 -1.90 -1.72
C ILE A 155 15.05 -2.26 -3.03
N GLU A 156 15.43 -3.53 -3.24
CA GLU A 156 16.16 -3.97 -4.44
C GLU A 156 15.30 -3.90 -5.71
N LEU A 157 13.97 -4.03 -5.54
CA LEU A 157 12.99 -4.03 -6.61
C LEU A 157 12.54 -2.61 -7.00
N LEU A 158 12.76 -1.62 -6.14
CA LEU A 158 12.24 -0.28 -6.32
C LEU A 158 13.02 0.49 -7.39
N ARG A 159 12.30 1.26 -8.20
CA ARG A 159 12.85 2.10 -9.27
C ARG A 159 12.21 3.50 -9.15
N PRO A 160 12.71 4.33 -8.22
CA PRO A 160 12.01 5.54 -7.80
C PRO A 160 12.01 6.70 -8.79
#